data_AF-A0A495V1U6-F1
#
_entry.id   AF-A0A495V1U6-F1
#
_cell.length_a   1.000
_cell.length_b   1.000
_cell.length_c   1.000
_cell.angle_alpha   90.00
_cell.angle_beta   90.00
_cell.angle_gamma   90.00
#
_symmetry.space_group_name_H-M   'P 1'
#
loop_
_entity.id
_entity.type
_entity.pdbx_description
1 polymer ?
#
loop_
_entity_poly.entity_id
_entity_poly.type
_entity_poly.pdbx_seq_one_letter_code
_entity_poly.pdbx_strand_id
1 'polypeptide(L)' 'MHKVWQIFDPRRTLVGLFSFLLVLGLLIHFILLSSPGFNWLGGV' A
#
# COMPACT_ATOMS: atom_id res chain seq x y z
N MET A 1 -13.66 10.48 -19.59
CA MET A 1 -12.31 9.96 -19.28
C MET A 1 -12.29 8.42 -19.24
N HIS A 2 -12.70 7.75 -20.32
CA HIS A 2 -12.62 6.27 -20.41
C HIS A 2 -11.48 5.80 -21.34
N LYS A 3 -10.96 6.70 -22.19
CA LYS A 3 -9.91 6.39 -23.18
C LYS A 3 -8.57 5.96 -22.54
N VAL A 4 -8.34 6.30 -21.26
CA VAL A 4 -7.16 5.84 -20.50
C VAL A 4 -7.10 4.31 -20.44
N TRP A 5 -8.25 3.65 -20.35
CA TRP A 5 -8.35 2.18 -20.34
C TRP A 5 -8.15 1.52 -21.70
N GLN A 6 -8.05 2.30 -22.79
CA GLN A 6 -7.72 1.78 -24.12
C GLN A 6 -6.20 1.72 -24.36
N ILE A 7 -5.42 2.46 -23.56
CA ILE A 7 -3.96 2.50 -23.64
C ILE A 7 -3.33 1.61 -22.57
N PHE A 8 -3.95 1.55 -21.38
CA PHE A 8 -3.48 0.73 -20.27
C PHE A 8 -4.37 -0.50 -20.09
N ASP A 9 -3.75 -1.69 -20.05
CA ASP A 9 -4.45 -2.94 -19.71
C ASP A 9 -5.07 -2.83 -18.30
N PRO A 10 -6.42 -2.81 -18.19
CA PRO A 10 -7.11 -2.49 -16.94
C PRO A 10 -6.76 -3.43 -15.79
N ARG A 11 -6.48 -4.70 -16.10
CA ARG A 11 -6.07 -5.69 -15.10
C ARG A 11 -4.71 -5.34 -14.48
N ARG A 12 -3.73 -4.96 -15.30
CA ARG A 12 -2.37 -4.65 -14.82
C ARG A 12 -2.33 -3.37 -14.00
N THR A 13 -3.06 -2.34 -14.41
CA THR A 13 -3.17 -1.09 -13.64
C THR A 13 -3.88 -1.29 -12.31
N LEU A 14 -4.96 -2.06 -12.26
CA LEU A 14 -5.64 -2.39 -10.99
C LEU A 14 -4.76 -3.21 -10.05
N VAL A 15 -4.07 -4.24 -10.57
CA VAL A 15 -3.14 -5.06 -9.76
C VAL A 15 -1.95 -4.23 -9.29
N GLY A 16 -1.38 -3.39 -10.16
CA GLY A 16 -0.29 -2.49 -9.81
C GLY A 16 -0.69 -1.51 -8.71
N LEU A 17 -1.83 -0.84 -8.85
CA LEU A 17 -2.37 0.06 -7.83
C LEU A 17 -2.62 -0.66 -6.50
N PHE A 18 -3.24 -1.84 -6.54
CA PHE A 18 -3.50 -2.62 -5.34
C PHE A 18 -2.21 -3.06 -4.65
N SER A 19 -1.25 -3.60 -5.40
CA SER A 19 0.05 -4.00 -4.87
C SER A 19 0.83 -2.84 -4.28
N PHE A 20 0.81 -1.68 -4.95
CA PHE A 20 1.49 -0.47 -4.49
C PHE A 20 0.90 0.02 -3.16
N LEU A 21 -0.42 0.17 -3.10
CA LEU A 21 -1.11 0.60 -1.89
C LEU A 21 -0.95 -0.40 -0.74
N LEU A 22 -0.97 -1.70 -1.03
CA LEU A 22 -0.77 -2.75 -0.05
C LEU A 22 0.65 -2.72 0.54
N VAL A 23 1.68 -2.62 -0.32
CA VAL A 23 3.07 -2.51 0.13
C VAL A 23 3.28 -1.21 0.91
N LEU A 24 2.75 -0.09 0.43
CA LEU A 24 2.85 1.20 1.12
C LEU A 24 2.18 1.16 2.50
N GLY A 25 0.98 0.56 2.58
CA GLY A 25 0.26 0.37 3.83
C GLY A 25 1.04 -0.48 4.82
N LEU A 26 1.54 -1.64 4.38
CA LEU A 26 2.36 -2.51 5.22
C LEU A 26 3.64 -1.80 5.68
N LEU A 27 4.32 -1.09 4.79
CA LEU A 27 5.53 -0.33 5.11
C LEU A 27 5.28 0.68 6.23
N ILE A 28 4.18 1.45 6.14
CA ILE A 28 3.79 2.41 7.18
C ILE A 28 3.53 1.69 8.51
N HIS A 29 2.79 0.57 8.50
CA HIS A 29 2.52 -0.19 9.72
C HIS A 29 3.81 -0.73 10.36
N PHE A 30 4.73 -1.28 9.56
CA PHE A 30 6.03 -1.75 10.06
C PHE A 30 6.88 -0.61 10.64
N ILE A 31 6.83 0.59 10.05
CA ILE A 31 7.55 1.77 10.57
C ILE A 31 6.98 2.21 11.93
N LEU A 32 5.65 2.30 12.06
CA LEU A 32 5.05 2.63 13.35
C LEU A 32 5.33 1.54 14.41
N LEU A 33 5.26 0.26 14.01
CA LEU A 33 5.54 -0.85 14.91
C LEU A 33 7.00 -0.88 15.37
N SER A 34 7.95 -0.46 14.53
CA SER A 34 9.36 -0.34 14.90
C SER A 34 9.62 0.85 15.84
N SER A 35 8.73 1.85 15.84
CA SER A 35 8.91 3.07 16.64
C SER A 35 8.52 2.87 18.11
N PRO A 36 9.42 3.10 19.08
CA PRO A 36 9.17 2.82 20.50
C PRO A 36 7.94 3.54 21.09
N GLY A 37 7.56 4.71 20.55
CA GLY A 37 6.40 5.49 21.01
C GLY A 37 5.08 5.18 20.31
N PHE A 38 5.11 4.48 19.17
CA PHE A 38 3.92 4.17 18.36
C PHE A 38 3.68 2.67 18.21
N ASN A 39 4.56 1.84 18.76
CA ASN A 39 4.42 0.40 18.73
C ASN A 39 3.23 -0.03 19.60
N TRP A 40 2.11 -0.33 18.94
CA TRP A 40 0.89 -0.77 19.61
C TRP A 40 0.87 -2.27 19.96
N LEU A 41 1.87 -3.06 19.54
CA LEU A 41 2.03 -4.47 19.96
C LEU A 41 3.10 -4.61 21.06
N GLY A 42 3.97 -3.61 21.23
CA GLY A 42 4.99 -3.54 22.27
C GLY A 42 4.41 -3.00 23.56
N GLY A 43 3.64 -3.82 24.27
CA GLY A 43 3.20 -3.52 25.63
C GLY A 43 4.21 -4.05 26.65
N VAL A 44 5.31 -3.31 26.90
CA VAL A 44 6.11 -3.23 28.14
C VAL A 44 7.20 -2.19 28.00
#